data_AF-A0A2K3N9J6-F1
#
_entry.id   AF-A0A2K3N9J6-F1
#
_cell.length_a   1.000
_cell.length_b   1.000
_cell.length_c   1.000
_cell.angle_alpha   90.00
_cell.angle_beta   90.00
_cell.angle_gamma   90.00
#
_symmetry.space_group_name_H-M   'P 1'
#
loop_
_entity.id
_entity.type
_entity.pdbx_description
1 polymer ?
#
loop_
_entity_poly.entity_id
_entity_poly.type
_entity_poly.pdbx_seq_one_letter_code
_entity_poly.pdbx_strand_id
1 'polypeptide(L)'
;MLPTKANLVSRGILSPTAQFCVSGCGAVESAQHLFISCSTFGSLWSLVSSWIGSSLVTAQTPSAHFAQFTISACGRRSLMQLIWLASVWVVWTERNHRLFRGSSNS
;
A
#
# COMPACT_ATOMS: atom_id res chain seq x y z
N MET A 1 6.23 5.67 11.71
CA MET A 1 6.27 4.29 11.20
C MET A 1 4.84 3.76 11.11
N LEU A 2 4.43 3.19 9.98
CA LEU A 2 3.10 2.58 9.85
C LEU A 2 3.01 1.27 10.66
N PRO A 3 1.86 0.92 11.26
CA PRO A 3 1.67 -0.33 12.00
C PRO A 3 1.43 -1.53 11.06
N THR A 4 2.40 -1.80 10.17
CA THR A 4 2.43 -3.02 9.35
C THR A 4 2.81 -4.22 10.23
N LYS A 5 2.45 -5.45 9.84
CA LYS A 5 2.77 -6.62 10.67
C LYS A 5 4.27 -6.77 10.94
N ALA A 6 5.14 -6.45 9.96
CA ALA A 6 6.58 -6.46 10.17
C ALA A 6 7.03 -5.51 11.30
N ASN A 7 6.49 -4.29 11.33
CA ASN A 7 6.81 -3.31 12.38
C ASN A 7 6.21 -3.68 13.74
N LEU A 8 5.10 -4.42 13.77
CA LEU A 8 4.52 -4.92 15.00
C LEU A 8 5.33 -6.09 15.56
N VAL A 9 5.85 -6.99 14.71
CA VAL A 9 6.78 -8.05 15.10
C VAL A 9 8.08 -7.46 15.63
N SER A 10 8.66 -6.46 14.97
CA SER A 10 9.90 -5.82 15.44
C SER A 10 9.72 -5.12 16.80
N ARG A 11 8.48 -4.79 17.18
CA ARG A 11 8.12 -4.21 18.48
C ARG A 11 7.67 -5.24 19.51
N GLY A 12 7.70 -6.53 19.18
CA GLY A 12 7.26 -7.61 20.06
C GLY A 12 5.74 -7.68 20.29
N ILE A 13 4.94 -6.98 19.49
CA ILE A 13 3.47 -6.97 19.61
C ILE A 13 2.84 -8.21 18.96
N LEU A 14 3.41 -8.68 17.85
CA LEU A 14 2.96 -9.87 17.13
C LEU A 14 4.04 -10.97 17.16
N SER A 15 3.60 -12.23 17.09
CA SER A 15 4.50 -13.37 16.87
C SER A 15 5.21 -13.26 15.51
N PRO A 16 6.48 -13.68 15.39
CA PRO A 16 7.19 -13.71 14.11
C PRO A 16 6.48 -14.49 13.00
N THR A 17 5.66 -15.48 13.37
CA THR A 17 4.85 -16.26 12.42
C THR A 17 3.67 -15.46 11.83
N ALA A 18 3.26 -14.37 12.46
CA ALA A 18 2.15 -13.52 12.03
C ALA A 18 2.59 -12.37 11.10
N GLN A 19 3.84 -12.36 10.62
CA GLN A 19 4.41 -11.25 9.83
C GLN A 19 3.92 -11.19 8.37
N PHE A 20 3.27 -12.24 7.86
CA PHE A 20 2.92 -12.37 6.45
C PHE A 20 1.75 -11.45 6.03
N CYS A 21 1.81 -10.99 4.78
CA CYS A 21 0.87 -10.07 4.17
C CYS A 21 -0.56 -10.61 4.24
N VAL A 22 -1.50 -9.74 4.65
CA VAL A 22 -2.92 -10.11 4.78
C VAL A 22 -3.57 -10.51 3.44
N SER A 23 -2.95 -10.18 2.30
CA SER A 23 -3.43 -10.61 1.00
C SER A 23 -3.29 -12.13 0.76
N GLY A 24 -2.48 -12.82 1.58
CA GLY A 24 -2.18 -14.23 1.40
C GLY A 24 -1.08 -14.51 0.36
N CYS A 25 -0.36 -13.49 -0.12
CA CYS A 25 0.70 -13.68 -1.12
C CYS A 25 2.03 -14.25 -0.58
N GLY A 26 2.08 -14.67 0.70
CA GLY A 26 3.24 -15.32 1.32
C GLY A 26 4.43 -14.41 1.69
N ALA A 27 4.45 -13.15 1.26
CA ALA A 27 5.53 -12.20 1.57
C ALA A 27 5.32 -11.51 2.93
N VAL A 28 6.40 -10.95 3.51
CA VAL A 28 6.34 -10.17 4.76
C VAL A 28 5.61 -8.84 4.53
N GLU A 29 4.71 -8.47 5.44
CA GLU A 29 3.95 -7.22 5.36
C GLU A 29 4.79 -6.01 5.82
N SER A 30 5.61 -5.49 4.90
CA SER A 30 6.27 -4.19 5.02
C SER A 30 5.46 -3.10 4.30
N ALA A 31 5.73 -1.81 4.59
CA ALA A 31 5.07 -0.72 3.87
C ALA A 31 5.39 -0.74 2.36
N GLN A 32 6.64 -1.06 2.01
CA GLN A 32 7.05 -1.21 0.61
C GLN A 32 6.29 -2.35 -0.05
N HIS A 33 6.20 -3.52 0.60
CA HIS A 33 5.46 -4.63 0.05
C HIS A 33 3.97 -4.30 -0.09
N LEU A 34 3.34 -3.84 0.99
CA LEU A 34 1.91 -3.56 1.04
C LEU A 34 1.48 -2.55 -0.02
N PHE A 35 2.22 -1.44 -0.15
CA PHE A 35 1.82 -0.37 -1.07
C PHE A 35 2.37 -0.56 -2.47
N ILE A 36 3.53 -1.17 -2.70
CA ILE A 36 4.16 -1.18 -4.02
C ILE A 36 4.14 -2.55 -4.67
N SER A 37 4.73 -3.57 -4.01
CA SER A 37 5.08 -4.83 -4.68
C SER A 37 4.11 -5.99 -4.44
N CYS A 38 3.10 -5.83 -3.59
CA CYS A 38 2.10 -6.88 -3.36
C CYS A 38 1.32 -7.14 -4.64
N SER A 39 1.19 -8.41 -5.05
CA SER A 39 0.44 -8.78 -6.25
C SER A 39 -1.03 -8.36 -6.20
N THR A 40 -1.64 -8.39 -5.01
CA THR A 40 -3.03 -7.95 -4.80
C THR A 40 -3.13 -6.43 -4.80
N PHE A 41 -2.44 -5.76 -3.86
CA PHE A 41 -2.60 -4.31 -3.67
C PHE A 41 -1.84 -3.47 -4.70
N GLY A 42 -0.69 -3.94 -5.16
CA GLY A 42 0.14 -3.25 -6.16
C GLY A 42 -0.52 -3.14 -7.53
N SER A 43 -1.44 -4.07 -7.87
CA SER A 43 -2.23 -4.01 -9.11
C SER A 43 -3.07 -2.71 -9.23
N LEU A 44 -3.40 -2.08 -8.10
CA LEU A 44 -4.10 -0.79 -8.07
C LEU A 44 -3.34 0.29 -8.82
N TRP A 45 -2.01 0.31 -8.75
CA TRP A 45 -1.22 1.35 -9.41
C TRP A 45 -1.24 1.22 -10.92
N SER A 46 -1.32 0.00 -11.46
CA SER A 46 -1.53 -0.20 -12.89
C SER A 46 -2.89 0.32 -13.34
N LEU A 47 -3.94 0.08 -12.55
CA LEU A 47 -5.29 0.60 -12.83
C LEU A 47 -5.33 2.14 -12.76
N VAL A 48 -4.75 2.72 -11.71
CA VAL A 48 -4.68 4.18 -11.54
C VAL A 48 -3.86 4.82 -12.66
N SER A 49 -2.72 4.24 -13.03
CA SER A 49 -1.86 4.75 -14.12
C SER A 49 -2.58 4.69 -15.47
N SER A 50 -3.30 3.60 -15.74
CA SER A 50 -4.16 3.47 -16.93
C SER A 50 -5.27 4.51 -16.96
N TRP A 51 -5.93 4.76 -15.82
CA TRP A 51 -7.01 5.75 -15.71
C TRP A 51 -6.53 7.18 -15.94
N ILE A 52 -5.36 7.55 -15.41
CA ILE A 52 -4.81 8.90 -15.59
C ILE A 52 -4.09 9.10 -16.94
N GLY A 53 -3.90 8.03 -17.73
CA GLY A 53 -3.17 8.08 -18.99
C GLY A 53 -1.67 8.34 -18.84
N SER A 54 -1.07 7.90 -17.72
CA SER A 54 0.36 8.10 -17.43
C SER A 54 1.12 6.77 -17.45
N SER A 55 2.41 6.82 -17.78
CA SER A 55 3.29 5.65 -17.74
C SER A 55 3.49 5.17 -16.29
N LEU A 56 3.63 3.86 -16.14
CA LEU A 56 3.76 3.22 -14.84
C LEU A 56 4.99 3.76 -14.08
N VAL A 57 4.77 4.16 -12.83
CA VAL A 57 5.83 4.66 -11.94
C VAL A 57 6.54 3.47 -11.29
N THR A 58 7.72 3.12 -11.78
CA THR A 58 8.56 2.05 -11.20
C THR A 58 9.36 2.61 -10.01
N ALA A 59 8.71 2.81 -8.87
CA ALA A 59 9.38 3.28 -7.67
C ALA A 59 9.65 2.13 -6.68
N GLN A 60 10.83 2.13 -6.06
CA GLN A 60 11.20 1.09 -5.09
C GLN A 60 10.65 1.35 -3.68
N THR A 61 10.24 2.57 -3.36
CA THR A 61 9.68 2.92 -2.03
C THR A 61 8.41 3.76 -2.17
N PRO A 62 7.50 3.74 -1.17
CA PRO A 62 6.30 4.58 -1.21
C PRO A 62 6.58 6.07 -1.36
N SER A 63 7.66 6.59 -0.74
CA SER A 63 8.04 7.99 -0.86
C SER A 63 8.54 8.36 -2.26
N ALA A 64 9.36 7.48 -2.87
CA ALA A 64 9.77 7.65 -4.26
C ALA A 64 8.57 7.56 -5.22
N HIS A 65 7.62 6.66 -4.94
CA HIS A 65 6.39 6.52 -5.71
C HIS A 65 5.57 7.82 -5.66
N PHE A 66 5.41 8.40 -4.48
CA PHE A 66 4.72 9.69 -4.31
C PHE A 66 5.40 10.82 -5.11
N ALA A 67 6.72 10.94 -5.00
CA ALA A 67 7.47 11.99 -5.70
C ALA A 67 7.30 11.87 -7.22
N GLN A 68 7.52 10.67 -7.78
CA GLN A 68 7.41 10.43 -9.22
C GLN A 68 5.97 10.62 -9.72
N PHE A 69 4.98 10.08 -9.00
CA PHE A 69 3.56 10.22 -9.34
C PHE A 69 3.08 11.68 -9.32
N THR A 70 3.70 12.52 -8.50
CA THR A 70 3.34 13.94 -8.34
C THR A 70 4.06 14.85 -9.35
N ILE A 71 5.29 14.49 -9.75
CA ILE A 71 6.10 15.26 -10.70
C ILE A 71 5.65 15.07 -12.14
N SER A 72 5.09 13.91 -12.49
CA SER A 72 4.66 13.58 -13.86
C SER A 72 3.51 14.44 -14.40
N ALA A 73 2.89 15.30 -13.57
CA ALA A 73 1.69 16.03 -13.92
C ALA A 73 1.86 17.55 -13.85
N CYS A 74 2.32 18.14 -14.96
CA CYS A 74 2.39 19.59 -15.14
C CYS A 74 1.02 20.23 -14.87
N GLY A 75 0.93 21.11 -13.86
CA GLY A 75 -0.31 21.83 -13.49
C GLY A 75 -1.38 21.03 -12.72
N ARG A 76 -1.24 19.70 -12.59
CA ARG A 76 -2.20 18.83 -11.86
C ARG A 76 -1.61 18.24 -10.57
N ARG A 77 -0.56 18.88 -10.03
CA ARG A 77 0.19 18.39 -8.87
C ARG A 77 -0.71 18.04 -7.69
N SER A 78 -1.58 18.97 -7.27
CA SER A 78 -2.48 18.77 -6.12
C SER A 78 -3.48 17.64 -6.36
N LEU A 79 -3.97 17.51 -7.61
CA LEU A 79 -4.86 16.40 -7.98
C LEU A 79 -4.13 15.05 -7.94
N MET A 80 -2.88 14.98 -8.43
CA MET A 80 -2.10 13.74 -8.36
C MET A 80 -1.73 13.37 -6.92
N GLN A 81 -1.42 14.35 -6.08
CA GLN A 81 -1.24 14.11 -4.64
C GLN A 81 -2.51 13.54 -4.03
N LEU A 82 -3.69 14.09 -4.35
CA LEU A 82 -4.96 13.59 -3.86
C LEU A 82 -5.24 12.16 -4.34
N ILE A 83 -5.03 11.88 -5.62
CA ILE A 83 -5.20 10.53 -6.19
C ILE A 83 -4.27 9.54 -5.50
N TRP A 84 -3.00 9.91 -5.31
CA TRP A 84 -2.04 9.04 -4.61
C TRP A 84 -2.46 8.76 -3.18
N LEU A 85 -2.87 9.80 -2.43
CA LEU A 85 -3.33 9.67 -1.06
C LEU A 85 -4.60 8.81 -0.97
N ALA A 86 -5.54 8.98 -1.90
CA ALA A 86 -6.74 8.16 -2.00
C ALA A 86 -6.41 6.69 -2.27
N SER A 87 -5.49 6.39 -3.19
CA SER A 87 -5.06 5.02 -3.47
C SER A 87 -4.41 4.36 -2.26
N VAL A 88 -3.51 5.07 -1.56
CA VAL A 88 -2.91 4.59 -0.31
C VAL A 88 -3.97 4.36 0.77
N TRP A 89 -4.93 5.28 0.89
CA TRP A 89 -6.05 5.15 1.83
C TRP A 89 -6.90 3.91 1.54
N VAL A 90 -7.23 3.64 0.27
CA VAL A 90 -7.99 2.45 -0.13
C VAL A 90 -7.24 1.17 0.23
N VAL A 91 -5.94 1.08 -0.11
CA VAL A 91 -5.11 -0.08 0.25
C VAL A 91 -5.06 -0.29 1.76
N TRP A 92 -4.85 0.79 2.51
CA TRP A 92 -4.77 0.72 3.97
C TRP A 92 -6.10 0.28 4.61
N THR A 93 -7.20 0.82 4.11
CA THR A 93 -8.56 0.52 4.59
C THR A 93 -8.91 -0.94 4.31
N GLU A 94 -8.69 -1.42 3.09
CA GLU A 94 -8.92 -2.82 2.72
C GLU A 94 -8.03 -3.78 3.53
N ARG A 95 -6.75 -3.43 3.74
CA ARG A 95 -5.85 -4.20 4.60
C ARG A 95 -6.39 -4.32 6.02
N ASN A 96 -6.90 -3.23 6.59
CA ASN A 96 -7.48 -3.25 7.94
C ASN A 96 -8.78 -4.06 7.97
N HIS A 97 -9.65 -3.89 6.98
CA HIS A 97 -10.87 -4.70 6.88
C HIS A 97 -10.56 -6.19 6.85
N ARG A 98 -9.56 -6.63 6.07
CA ARG A 98 -9.16 -8.04 6.03
C ARG A 98 -8.58 -8.53 7.35
N LEU A 99 -7.83 -7.69 8.06
CA LEU A 99 -7.24 -8.07 9.35
C LEU A 99 -8.27 -8.24 10.46
N PHE A 100 -9.31 -7.40 10.46
CA PHE A 100 -10.35 -7.42 11.48
C PHE A 100 -11.63 -8.11 11.00
N ARG A 101 -11.58 -8.77 9.84
CA ARG A 101 -12.71 -9.58 9.34
C ARG A 101 -12.88 -10.79 10.25
N GLY A 102 -13.98 -10.81 11.01
CA GLY A 102 -14.28 -11.87 11.97
C GLY A 102 -14.09 -11.48 13.44
N SER A 103 -13.76 -10.23 13.78
CA SER A 103 -13.71 -9.75 15.18
C SER A 103 -15.10 -9.52 15.81
N SER A 104 -16.17 -9.88 15.12
CA SER A 104 -17.56 -9.75 15.57
C SER A 104 -18.15 -11.09 16.02
N ASN A 105 -17.44 -11.84 16.87
CA ASN A 105 -18.00 -12.89 17.73
C ASN A 105 -16.97 -13.34 18.77
N SER A 106 -17.06 -12.75 19.96
CA SER A 106 -16.63 -13.33 21.23
C SER A 106 -17.66 -12.94 22.28
#